data_AF-A0A0S8JTM5-F1
#
_entry.id   AF-A0A0S8JTM5-F1
#
_cell.length_a   1.000
_cell.length_b   1.000
_cell.length_c   1.000
_cell.angle_alpha   90.00
_cell.angle_beta   90.00
_cell.angle_gamma   90.00
#
_symmetry.space_group_name_H-M   'P 1'
#
loop_
_entity.id
_entity.type
_entity.pdbx_description
1 polymer ?
#
loop_
_entity_poly.entity_id
_entity_poly.type
_entity_poly.pdbx_seq_one_letter_code
_entity_poly.pdbx_strand_id
1 'polypeptide(L)'
;MIEISYNDELGVLHTKTGGELSIEKILGHYDEIRQNETYPRDLKVMIDCRSTRLAVKLDDVTRIVEAAKSTIPKYKSLREAIVITAPYETVVATLFEQNARFEHYHFRLFNSENAALRWLNAF
;
A
#
# COMPACT_ATOMS: atom_id res chain seq x y z
N MET A 1 -10.93 -9.56 -3.63
CA MET A 1 -11.39 -8.46 -4.50
C MET A 1 -10.55 -7.23 -4.18
N ILE A 2 -10.18 -6.43 -5.18
CA ILE A 2 -9.53 -5.14 -4.97
C ILE A 2 -10.45 -4.10 -5.60
N GLU A 3 -10.86 -3.11 -4.81
CA GLU A 3 -11.62 -1.95 -5.26
C GLU A 3 -10.70 -0.74 -5.16
N ILE A 4 -10.50 -0.04 -6.26
CA ILE A 4 -9.63 1.13 -6.34
C ILE A 4 -10.50 2.34 -6.67
N SER A 5 -10.38 3.41 -5.89
CA SER A 5 -10.99 4.69 -6.17
C SER A 5 -10.03 5.81 -5.81
N TYR A 6 -10.00 6.86 -6.63
CA TYR A 6 -9.22 8.05 -6.34
C TYR A 6 -10.15 9.13 -5.79
N ASN A 7 -9.84 9.65 -4.61
CA ASN A 7 -10.57 10.76 -4.00
C ASN A 7 -9.86 12.07 -4.37
N ASP A 8 -10.45 12.83 -5.30
CA ASP A 8 -9.89 14.10 -5.79
C ASP A 8 -9.81 15.17 -4.68
N GLU A 9 -10.76 15.20 -3.75
CA GLU A 9 -10.80 16.18 -2.67
C GLU A 9 -9.66 15.97 -1.66
N LEU A 10 -9.36 14.71 -1.34
CA LEU A 10 -8.29 14.34 -0.41
C LEU A 10 -6.94 14.16 -1.10
N GLY A 11 -6.95 13.97 -2.42
CA GLY A 11 -5.78 13.57 -3.20
C GLY A 11 -5.24 12.21 -2.79
N VAL A 12 -6.12 11.26 -2.45
CA VAL A 12 -5.74 9.93 -1.93
C VAL A 12 -6.31 8.84 -2.83
N LEU A 13 -5.44 7.92 -3.25
CA LEU A 13 -5.83 6.66 -3.85
C LEU A 13 -6.29 5.68 -2.76
N HIS A 14 -7.59 5.45 -2.70
CA HIS A 14 -8.19 4.49 -1.78
C HIS A 14 -8.23 3.11 -2.46
N THR A 15 -7.60 2.14 -1.82
CA THR A 15 -7.63 0.74 -2.23
C THR A 15 -8.29 -0.06 -1.12
N LYS A 16 -9.48 -0.60 -1.38
CA LYS A 16 -10.15 -1.50 -0.44
C LYS A 16 -9.95 -2.94 -0.89
N THR A 17 -9.48 -3.77 0.03
CA THR A 17 -9.28 -5.19 -0.24
C THR A 17 -10.27 -6.01 0.60
N GLY A 18 -10.69 -7.16 0.07
CA GLY A 18 -11.58 -8.07 0.76
C GLY A 18 -11.46 -9.51 0.30
N GLY A 19 -11.69 -10.44 1.22
CA GLY A 19 -11.51 -11.87 0.98
C GLY A 19 -10.03 -12.23 0.85
N GLU A 20 -9.72 -13.21 0.00
CA GLU A 20 -8.33 -13.64 -0.19
C GLU A 20 -7.56 -12.72 -1.17
N LEU A 21 -6.41 -12.23 -0.71
CA LEU A 21 -5.47 -11.42 -1.48
C LEU A 21 -4.17 -12.20 -1.68
N SER A 22 -3.95 -12.67 -2.91
CA SER A 22 -2.73 -13.40 -3.30
C SER A 22 -1.59 -12.45 -3.60
N ILE A 23 -0.37 -12.98 -3.64
CA ILE A 23 0.80 -12.21 -4.01
C ILE A 23 0.68 -11.62 -5.41
N GLU A 24 0.15 -12.34 -6.39
CA GLU A 24 0.02 -11.87 -7.78
C GLU A 24 -0.82 -10.60 -7.87
N LYS A 25 -1.87 -10.50 -7.04
CA LYS A 25 -2.71 -9.31 -6.97
C LYS A 25 -1.97 -8.11 -6.37
N ILE A 26 -1.13 -8.34 -5.38
CA ILE A 26 -0.30 -7.30 -4.76
C ILE A 26 0.75 -6.80 -5.77
N LEU A 27 1.42 -7.72 -6.47
CA LEU A 27 2.39 -7.36 -7.52
C LEU A 27 1.70 -6.60 -8.66
N GLY A 28 0.51 -7.06 -9.07
CA GLY A 28 -0.30 -6.38 -10.08
C GLY A 28 -0.69 -4.96 -9.66
N HIS A 29 -1.02 -4.74 -8.39
CA HIS A 29 -1.34 -3.40 -7.87
C HIS A 29 -0.14 -2.45 -7.96
N TYR A 30 1.06 -2.90 -7.57
CA TYR A 30 2.27 -2.08 -7.74
C TYR A 30 2.60 -1.81 -9.21
N ASP A 31 2.33 -2.76 -10.10
CA ASP A 31 2.54 -2.57 -11.55
C ASP A 31 1.53 -1.57 -12.14
N GLU A 32 0.26 -1.63 -11.71
CA GLU A 32 -0.76 -0.63 -12.09
C GLU A 32 -0.34 0.78 -11.66
N ILE A 33 0.06 0.95 -10.39
CA ILE A 33 0.58 2.23 -9.88
C ILE A 33 1.82 2.67 -10.69
N ARG A 34 2.72 1.75 -11.03
CA ARG A 34 3.95 2.06 -11.79
C ARG A 34 3.66 2.56 -13.20
N GLN A 35 2.68 1.95 -13.86
CA GLN A 35 2.30 2.26 -15.24
C GLN A 35 1.32 3.43 -15.33
N ASN A 36 0.68 3.80 -14.22
CA ASN A 36 -0.31 4.86 -14.21
C ASN A 36 0.35 6.24 -14.43
N GLU A 37 -0.03 6.88 -15.55
CA GLU A 37 0.47 8.19 -15.91
C GLU A 37 -0.36 9.36 -15.38
N THR A 38 -1.59 9.09 -14.91
CA THR A 38 -2.58 10.10 -14.52
C THR A 38 -2.55 10.44 -13.04
N TYR A 39 -2.04 9.55 -12.19
CA TYR A 39 -1.90 9.82 -10.76
C TYR A 39 -0.88 10.93 -10.46
N PRO A 40 -1.11 11.72 -9.40
CA PRO A 40 -0.13 12.70 -8.95
C PRO A 40 1.22 12.06 -8.64
N ARG A 41 2.31 12.79 -8.88
CA ARG A 41 3.66 12.31 -8.57
C ARG A 41 4.02 12.44 -7.11
N ASP A 42 3.23 13.17 -6.34
CA ASP A 42 3.21 13.14 -4.87
C ASP A 42 2.00 12.31 -4.43
N LEU A 43 2.11 10.98 -4.58
CA LEU A 43 0.99 10.06 -4.43
C LEU A 43 0.75 9.71 -2.96
N LYS A 44 -0.51 9.79 -2.53
CA LYS A 44 -0.98 9.25 -1.26
C LYS A 44 -1.84 8.03 -1.54
N VAL A 45 -1.54 6.91 -0.90
CA VAL A 45 -2.27 5.65 -1.03
C VAL A 45 -2.76 5.24 0.35
N MET A 46 -4.05 4.95 0.48
CA MET A 46 -4.62 4.30 1.65
C MET A 46 -5.16 2.94 1.26
N ILE A 47 -4.66 1.89 1.90
CA ILE A 47 -5.10 0.52 1.66
C ILE A 47 -5.86 0.01 2.89
N ASP A 48 -7.13 -0.33 2.72
CA ASP A 48 -7.93 -0.99 3.75
C ASP A 48 -7.88 -2.51 3.59
N CYS A 49 -7.22 -3.18 4.55
CA CYS A 49 -7.02 -4.62 4.61
C CYS A 49 -7.82 -5.28 5.76
N ARG A 50 -8.74 -4.58 6.42
CA ARG A 50 -9.45 -5.10 7.60
C ARG A 50 -10.31 -6.33 7.30
N SER A 51 -10.78 -6.47 6.07
CA SER A 51 -11.59 -7.60 5.60
C SER A 51 -10.80 -8.58 4.72
N THR A 52 -9.47 -8.54 4.80
CA THR A 52 -8.57 -9.29 3.91
C THR A 52 -7.85 -10.40 4.64
N ARG A 53 -7.74 -11.54 3.97
CA ARG A 53 -6.86 -12.65 4.34
C ARG A 53 -5.71 -12.69 3.32
N LEU A 54 -4.48 -12.52 3.78
CA LEU A 54 -3.32 -12.60 2.89
C LEU A 54 -2.98 -14.06 2.58
N ALA A 55 -3.06 -14.43 1.30
CA ALA A 55 -2.49 -15.67 0.78
C ALA A 55 -1.05 -15.43 0.32
N VAL A 56 -0.23 -14.97 1.27
CA VAL A 56 1.17 -14.55 1.07
C VAL A 56 2.01 -15.27 2.12
N LYS A 57 3.15 -15.85 1.73
CA LYS A 57 4.13 -16.41 2.68
C LYS A 57 5.12 -15.34 3.12
N LEU A 58 5.81 -15.54 4.24
CA LEU A 58 6.82 -14.57 4.69
C LEU A 58 7.94 -14.38 3.65
N ASP A 59 8.34 -15.45 2.96
CA ASP A 59 9.37 -15.39 1.90
C ASP A 59 8.92 -14.61 0.65
N ASP A 60 7.60 -14.44 0.46
CA ASP A 60 7.05 -13.65 -0.63
C ASP A 60 7.25 -12.14 -0.41
N VAL A 61 7.50 -11.70 0.84
CA VAL A 61 7.69 -10.27 1.17
C VAL A 61 8.81 -9.67 0.34
N THR A 62 9.91 -10.39 0.11
CA THR A 62 11.02 -9.93 -0.74
C THR A 62 10.56 -9.58 -2.15
N ARG A 63 9.63 -10.35 -2.73
CA ARG A 63 9.10 -10.09 -4.07
C ARG A 63 8.23 -8.83 -4.08
N ILE A 64 7.46 -8.60 -3.02
CA ILE A 64 6.62 -7.41 -2.85
C ILE A 64 7.52 -6.16 -2.70
N VAL A 65 8.59 -6.26 -1.91
CA VAL A 65 9.59 -5.20 -1.74
C VAL A 65 10.24 -4.84 -3.08
N GLU A 66 10.65 -5.82 -3.89
CA GLU A 66 11.24 -5.55 -5.22
C GLU A 66 10.23 -4.94 -6.20
N ALA A 67 8.95 -5.33 -6.13
CA ALA A 67 7.89 -4.67 -6.91
C ALA A 67 7.78 -3.19 -6.53
N ALA A 68 7.64 -2.88 -5.23
CA ALA A 68 7.57 -1.51 -4.72
C ALA A 68 8.81 -0.69 -5.12
N LYS A 69 10.01 -1.26 -4.98
CA LYS A 69 11.29 -0.65 -5.38
C LYS A 69 11.32 -0.27 -6.86
N SER A 70 10.69 -1.04 -7.74
CA SER A 70 10.59 -0.74 -9.16
C SER A 70 9.52 0.33 -9.48
N THR A 71 8.53 0.49 -8.61
CA THR A 71 7.40 1.41 -8.76
C THR A 71 7.72 2.81 -8.25
N ILE A 72 8.28 2.91 -7.04
CA ILE A 72 8.49 4.17 -6.31
C ILE A 72 9.31 5.21 -7.08
N PRO A 73 10.39 4.87 -7.82
CA PRO A 73 11.18 5.87 -8.56
C PRO A 73 10.41 6.64 -9.66
N LYS A 74 9.19 6.22 -10.01
CA LYS A 74 8.29 6.95 -10.93
C LYS A 74 7.55 8.11 -10.26
N TYR A 75 7.66 8.23 -8.94
CA TYR A 75 6.98 9.22 -8.12
C TYR A 75 8.02 10.13 -7.44
N LYS A 76 7.66 11.41 -7.25
CA LYS A 76 8.45 12.36 -6.46
C LYS A 76 8.34 12.04 -4.97
N SER A 77 7.17 11.59 -4.54
CA SER A 77 6.91 11.08 -3.20
C SER A 77 5.78 10.07 -3.27
N LEU A 78 5.90 8.98 -2.50
CA LEU A 78 4.82 8.03 -2.33
C LEU A 78 4.61 7.76 -0.84
N ARG A 79 3.41 8.07 -0.35
CA ARG A 79 2.98 7.81 1.03
C ARG A 79 1.93 6.72 1.02
N GLU A 80 2.20 5.61 1.67
CA GLU A 80 1.32 4.45 1.74
C GLU A 80 0.92 4.17 3.18
N ALA A 81 -0.37 4.24 3.45
CA ALA A 81 -0.95 3.90 4.75
C ALA A 81 -1.78 2.62 4.63
N ILE A 82 -1.44 1.59 5.40
CA ILE A 82 -2.23 0.35 5.45
C ILE A 82 -3.04 0.31 6.74
N VAL A 83 -4.36 0.17 6.60
CA VAL A 83 -5.29 -0.06 7.71
C VAL A 83 -5.50 -1.56 7.86
N ILE A 84 -5.06 -2.11 8.99
CA ILE A 84 -5.03 -3.55 9.22
C ILE A 84 -5.26 -3.90 10.68
N THR A 85 -5.93 -5.03 10.93
CA THR A 85 -6.32 -5.46 12.28
C THR A 85 -6.00 -6.93 12.55
N ALA A 86 -5.80 -7.74 11.50
CA ALA A 86 -5.55 -9.15 11.65
C ALA A 86 -4.06 -9.43 11.97
N PRO A 87 -3.74 -10.32 12.93
CA PRO A 87 -2.37 -10.51 13.42
C PRO A 87 -1.38 -10.98 12.35
N TYR A 88 -1.75 -11.99 11.56
CA TYR A 88 -0.85 -12.54 10.54
C TYR A 88 -0.51 -11.49 9.49
N GLU A 89 -1.52 -10.81 8.99
CA GLU A 89 -1.37 -9.77 7.98
C GLU A 89 -0.54 -8.59 8.52
N THR A 90 -0.72 -8.25 9.80
CA THR A 90 0.10 -7.22 10.47
C THR A 90 1.57 -7.62 10.49
N VAL A 91 1.89 -8.90 10.76
CA VAL A 91 3.28 -9.41 10.69
C VAL A 91 3.85 -9.28 9.27
N VAL A 92 3.10 -9.70 8.25
CA VAL A 92 3.54 -9.58 6.85
C VAL A 92 3.81 -8.11 6.48
N ALA A 93 2.89 -7.21 6.82
CA ALA A 93 3.02 -5.79 6.51
C ALA A 93 4.15 -5.11 7.31
N THR A 94 4.42 -5.56 8.54
CA THR A 94 5.55 -5.09 9.36
C THR A 94 6.88 -5.54 8.75
N LEU A 95 6.97 -6.79 8.29
CA LEU A 95 8.16 -7.27 7.58
C LEU A 95 8.40 -6.48 6.29
N PHE A 96 7.34 -6.16 5.55
CA PHE A 96 7.43 -5.29 4.40
C PHE A 96 7.98 -3.91 4.79
N GLU A 97 7.40 -3.22 5.80
CA GLU A 97 7.86 -1.90 6.29
C GLU A 97 9.35 -1.89 6.65
N GLN A 98 9.84 -2.96 7.29
CA GLN A 98 11.24 -3.09 7.69
C GLN A 98 12.20 -3.16 6.48
N ASN A 99 11.76 -3.77 5.38
CA ASN A 99 12.58 -4.03 4.20
C ASN A 99 12.36 -3.00 3.07
N ALA A 100 11.19 -2.37 3.01
CA ALA A 100 10.80 -1.40 1.99
C ALA A 100 11.26 0.03 2.35
N ARG A 101 12.57 0.20 2.55
CA ARG A 101 13.17 1.51 2.86
C ARG A 101 13.77 2.12 1.60
N PHE A 102 13.01 3.00 0.97
CA PHE A 102 13.40 3.66 -0.27
C PHE A 102 13.36 5.17 -0.10
N GLU A 103 14.17 5.88 -0.89
CA GLU A 103 14.12 7.33 -0.93
C GLU A 103 12.72 7.79 -1.38
N HIS A 104 12.20 8.83 -0.74
CA HIS A 104 10.88 9.42 -1.02
C HIS A 104 9.66 8.49 -0.83
N TYR A 105 9.86 7.32 -0.22
CA TYR A 105 8.79 6.41 0.17
C TYR A 105 8.55 6.45 1.67
N HIS A 106 7.28 6.63 2.04
CA HIS A 106 6.84 6.58 3.42
C HIS A 106 5.74 5.54 3.54
N PHE A 107 5.95 4.56 4.40
CA PHE A 107 4.98 3.51 4.69
C PHE A 107 4.62 3.56 6.16
N ARG A 108 3.35 3.31 6.49
CA ARG A 108 2.95 3.16 7.89
C ARG A 108 1.69 2.31 8.06
N LEU A 109 1.69 1.52 9.13
CA LEU A 109 0.54 0.70 9.55
C LEU A 109 -0.36 1.46 10.53
N PHE A 110 -1.67 1.23 10.40
CA PHE A 110 -2.69 1.80 11.27
C PHE A 110 -3.75 0.75 11.60
N ASN A 111 -4.37 0.91 12.77
CA ASN A 111 -5.56 0.16 13.15
C ASN A 111 -6.87 0.94 12.90
N SER A 112 -6.77 2.19 12.44
CA SER A 112 -7.93 3.04 12.14
C SER A 112 -7.69 3.90 10.90
N GLU A 113 -8.74 4.00 10.11
CA GLU A 113 -8.79 4.81 8.88
C GLU A 113 -8.57 6.30 9.18
N ASN A 114 -9.19 6.82 10.23
CA ASN A 114 -9.02 8.22 10.63
C ASN A 114 -7.57 8.56 11.00
N ALA A 115 -6.84 7.65 11.63
CA ALA A 115 -5.42 7.89 11.93
C ALA A 115 -4.56 7.83 10.66
N ALA A 116 -4.83 6.89 9.76
CA ALA A 116 -4.18 6.78 8.47
C ALA A 116 -4.35 8.05 7.62
N LEU A 117 -5.60 8.53 7.48
CA LEU A 117 -5.90 9.75 6.73
C LEU A 117 -5.25 10.99 7.33
N ARG A 118 -5.25 11.14 8.67
CA ARG A 118 -4.54 12.25 9.32
C ARG A 118 -3.05 12.21 9.01
N TRP A 119 -2.42 11.04 9.07
CA TRP A 119 -0.99 10.91 8.78
C TRP A 119 -0.67 11.20 7.31
N LEU A 120 -1.49 10.72 6.37
CA LEU A 120 -1.34 11.00 4.94
C LEU A 120 -1.43 12.50 4.61
N ASN A 121 -2.16 13.27 5.43
CA ASN A 121 -2.36 14.71 5.25
C ASN A 121 -1.50 15.59 6.16
N ALA A 122 -0.63 15.01 6.99
CA ALA A 122 0.17 15.76 7.97
C ALA A 122 1.42 16.45 7.39
N PHE A 123 1.67 16.31 6.07
CA PHE A 123 2.84 16.87 5.38
C PHE A 123 2.44 17.50 4.06
#